data_AF-A0AAW0GYS2-F1
#
_entry.id   AF-A0AAW0GYS2-F1
#
_cell.length_a   1.000
_cell.length_b   1.000
_cell.length_c   1.000
_cell.angle_alpha   90.00
_cell.angle_beta   90.00
_cell.angle_gamma   90.00
#
_symmetry.space_group_name_H-M   'P 1'
#
loop_
_entity.id
_entity.type
_entity.pdbx_description
1 polymer ?
#
loop_
_entity_poly.entity_id
_entity_poly.type
_entity_poly.pdbx_seq_one_letter_code
_entity_poly.pdbx_strand_id
1 'polypeptide(L)'
;MTRAILGDAIALVRGDRFYTSDYTPTNLTTWGYQDCAPDTTSGSYGAAIPKLLLRHLPRHYPANSVYSLFPFFTPDTAEKILKKLGVVEKYELKRPNRVIPIPKVVDTMTGIRYVFGNPDKFKVTYGP
;
A
#
# COMPACT_ATOMS: atom_id res chain seq x y z
N MET A 1 23.48 19.00 -13.92
CA MET A 1 23.40 17.92 -12.91
C MET A 1 22.17 17.05 -13.10
N THR A 2 20.94 17.58 -13.09
CA THR A 2 19.70 16.80 -13.23
C THR A 2 19.63 15.91 -14.49
N ARG A 3 20.08 16.42 -15.64
CA ARG A 3 20.13 15.64 -16.90
C ARG A 3 21.10 14.47 -16.84
N ALA A 4 22.22 14.63 -16.13
CA ALA A 4 23.22 13.57 -15.99
C ALA A 4 22.68 12.45 -15.10
N ILE A 5 22.05 12.80 -13.97
CA ILE A 5 21.41 11.83 -13.07
C ILE A 5 20.29 11.07 -13.80
N LEU A 6 19.45 11.76 -14.55
CA LEU A 6 18.37 11.11 -15.31
C LEU A 6 18.92 10.21 -16.42
N GLY A 7 19.96 10.65 -17.13
CA GLY A 7 20.61 9.85 -18.17
C GLY A 7 21.24 8.57 -17.61
N ASP A 8 21.88 8.66 -16.46
CA ASP A 8 22.46 7.52 -15.74
C ASP A 8 21.38 6.53 -15.27
N ALA A 9 20.28 7.03 -14.67
CA ALA A 9 19.16 6.20 -14.27
C ALA A 9 18.53 5.46 -15.47
N ILE A 10 18.42 6.12 -16.63
CA ILE A 10 17.94 5.48 -17.86
C ILE A 10 18.93 4.39 -18.32
N ALA A 11 20.24 4.68 -18.28
CA ALA A 11 21.27 3.73 -18.68
C ALA A 11 21.26 2.48 -17.79
N LEU A 12 21.09 2.62 -16.48
CA LEU A 12 20.99 1.50 -15.54
C LEU A 12 19.77 0.61 -15.83
N VAL A 13 18.59 1.21 -16.05
CA VAL A 13 17.37 0.42 -16.33
C VAL A 13 17.41 -0.24 -17.70
N ARG A 14 17.86 0.47 -18.74
CA ARG A 14 17.89 -0.07 -20.11
C ARG A 14 19.08 -0.99 -20.37
N GLY A 15 20.16 -0.85 -19.61
CA GLY A 15 21.36 -1.67 -19.72
C GLY A 15 21.29 -2.99 -18.95
N ASP A 16 20.32 -3.13 -18.05
CA ASP A 16 20.13 -4.35 -17.27
C ASP A 16 19.18 -5.33 -17.98
N ARG A 17 19.65 -6.56 -18.21
CA ARG A 17 18.83 -7.63 -18.79
C ARG A 17 17.61 -7.95 -17.94
N PHE A 18 17.71 -7.83 -16.61
CA PHE A 18 16.63 -8.17 -15.68
C PHE A 18 15.46 -7.17 -15.74
N TYR A 19 15.69 -5.95 -16.23
CA TYR A 19 14.65 -4.94 -16.47
C TYR A 19 14.24 -4.84 -17.95
N THR A 20 14.83 -5.66 -18.83
CA THR A 20 14.57 -5.65 -20.28
C THR A 20 14.22 -7.06 -20.78
N SER A 21 15.16 -7.81 -21.36
CA SER A 21 14.90 -9.09 -22.02
C SER A 21 14.38 -10.16 -21.07
N ASP A 22 14.87 -10.16 -19.82
CA ASP A 22 14.61 -11.24 -18.86
C ASP A 22 13.43 -10.91 -17.94
N TYR A 23 12.82 -9.72 -18.07
CA TYR A 23 11.65 -9.30 -17.31
C TYR A 23 10.39 -9.99 -17.85
N THR A 24 10.27 -11.29 -17.60
CA THR A 24 9.18 -12.13 -18.09
C THR A 24 8.56 -12.98 -16.97
N PRO A 25 7.29 -13.38 -17.08
CA PRO A 25 6.66 -14.29 -16.12
C PRO A 25 7.40 -15.64 -15.99
N THR A 26 8.11 -16.09 -17.02
CA THR A 26 8.90 -17.34 -16.97
C THR A 26 10.03 -17.24 -15.95
N ASN A 27 10.72 -16.09 -15.90
CA ASN A 27 11.85 -15.88 -15.00
C ASN A 27 11.43 -15.37 -13.61
N LEU A 28 10.35 -14.58 -13.53
CA LEU A 28 9.87 -13.96 -12.29
C LEU A 28 8.73 -14.71 -11.61
N THR A 29 8.23 -15.79 -12.22
CA THR A 29 6.91 -16.37 -11.97
C THR A 29 5.77 -15.41 -12.32
N THR A 30 4.58 -15.94 -12.60
CA THR A 30 3.38 -15.10 -12.85
C THR A 30 3.08 -14.18 -11.67
N TRP A 31 3.24 -14.69 -10.44
CA TRP A 31 3.01 -13.90 -9.23
C TRP A 31 4.04 -12.76 -9.09
N GLY A 32 5.34 -13.05 -9.24
CA GLY A 32 6.39 -12.04 -9.10
C GLY A 32 6.32 -10.96 -10.19
N TYR A 33 6.04 -11.36 -11.43
CA TYR A 33 5.82 -10.42 -12.53
C TYR A 33 4.66 -9.45 -12.23
N GLN A 34 3.55 -9.96 -11.68
CA GLN A 34 2.40 -9.14 -11.27
C GLN A 34 2.70 -8.28 -10.04
N ASP A 35 3.48 -8.77 -9.06
CA ASP A 35 3.84 -8.00 -7.86
C ASP A 35 4.74 -6.80 -8.21
N CYS A 36 5.61 -6.93 -9.21
CA CYS A 36 6.46 -5.85 -9.72
C CYS A 36 5.73 -4.89 -10.68
N ALA A 37 4.58 -5.28 -11.24
CA ALA A 37 3.80 -4.40 -12.10
C ALA A 37 3.15 -3.25 -11.31
N PRO A 38 3.11 -2.03 -11.88
CA PRO A 38 2.44 -0.90 -11.26
C PRO A 38 0.92 -1.12 -11.26
N ASP A 39 0.29 -0.97 -10.10
CA ASP A 39 -1.16 -1.00 -9.96
C ASP A 39 -1.71 0.44 -9.91
N THR A 40 -2.29 0.89 -11.01
CA THR A 40 -2.86 2.24 -11.14
C THR A 40 -4.23 2.39 -10.48
N THR A 41 -4.87 1.28 -10.09
CA THR A 41 -6.15 1.31 -9.36
C THR A 41 -5.96 1.59 -7.87
N SER A 42 -4.73 1.39 -7.37
CA SER A 42 -4.35 1.72 -6.00
C SER A 42 -4.46 3.22 -5.70
N GLY A 43 -4.72 3.57 -4.43
CA GLY A 43 -4.77 4.96 -3.96
C GLY A 43 -3.44 5.74 -4.06
N SER A 44 -2.38 5.13 -4.57
CA SER A 44 -1.08 5.75 -4.79
C SER A 44 -0.67 5.82 -6.26
N TYR A 45 -1.62 5.63 -7.20
CA TYR A 45 -1.43 5.82 -8.64
C TYR A 45 -0.24 5.03 -9.24
N GLY A 46 -0.01 3.79 -8.76
CA GLY A 46 1.06 2.93 -9.27
C GLY A 46 2.41 3.05 -8.56
N ALA A 47 2.53 3.85 -7.49
CA ALA A 47 3.74 3.91 -6.69
C ALA A 47 4.04 2.57 -5.98
N ALA A 48 5.32 2.17 -5.95
CA ALA A 48 5.74 0.88 -5.38
C ALA A 48 5.97 0.91 -3.85
N ILE A 49 6.48 2.01 -3.29
CA ILE A 49 6.77 2.11 -1.85
C ILE A 49 5.52 1.91 -0.95
N PRO A 50 4.34 2.46 -1.29
CA PRO A 50 3.14 2.23 -0.48
C PRO A 50 2.78 0.75 -0.34
N LYS A 51 2.95 -0.04 -1.41
CA LYS A 51 2.76 -1.50 -1.39
C LYS A 51 3.65 -2.16 -0.32
N LEU A 52 4.92 -1.76 -0.25
CA LEU A 52 5.86 -2.28 0.75
C LEU A 52 5.48 -1.85 2.18
N LEU A 53 5.15 -0.59 2.39
CA LEU A 53 4.76 -0.07 3.71
C LEU A 53 3.51 -0.78 4.24
N LEU A 54 2.49 -0.97 3.39
CA LEU A 54 1.26 -1.64 3.79
C LEU A 54 1.44 -3.14 4.01
N ARG A 55 2.34 -3.81 3.26
CA ARG A 55 2.64 -5.23 3.45
C ARG A 55 3.41 -5.49 4.76
N HIS A 56 4.36 -4.64 5.10
CA HIS A 56 5.24 -4.85 6.26
C HIS A 56 4.79 -4.15 7.53
N LEU A 57 4.03 -3.06 7.42
CA LEU A 57 3.54 -2.26 8.55
C LEU A 57 2.01 -2.06 8.51
N PRO A 58 1.19 -3.11 8.29
CA PRO A 58 -0.26 -2.99 8.11
C PRO A 58 -0.99 -2.39 9.31
N ARG A 59 -0.39 -2.45 10.50
CA ARG A 59 -0.96 -1.91 11.74
C ARG A 59 -0.59 -0.45 12.01
N HIS A 60 0.41 0.08 11.32
CA HIS A 60 0.94 1.42 11.60
C HIS A 60 0.31 2.49 10.71
N TYR A 61 -0.19 2.10 9.54
CA TYR A 61 -0.79 3.01 8.57
C TYR A 61 -2.21 2.54 8.23
N PRO A 62 -3.23 3.42 8.37
CA PRO A 62 -4.51 3.21 7.72
C PRO A 62 -4.33 3.08 6.19
N ALA A 63 -5.15 2.25 5.54
CA ALA A 63 -5.04 1.97 4.11
C ALA A 63 -5.14 3.22 3.21
N ASN A 64 -5.87 4.24 3.65
CA ASN A 64 -6.05 5.51 2.94
C ASN A 64 -5.16 6.65 3.48
N SER A 65 -4.12 6.34 4.27
CA SER A 65 -3.26 7.36 4.87
C SER A 65 -2.29 7.97 3.87
N VAL A 66 -2.26 9.30 3.80
CA VAL A 66 -1.31 10.06 2.97
C VAL A 66 0.15 9.75 3.32
N TYR A 67 0.44 9.46 4.59
CA TYR A 67 1.79 9.13 5.04
C TYR A 67 2.31 7.81 4.46
N SER A 68 1.41 6.89 4.11
CA SER A 68 1.77 5.62 3.48
C SER A 68 1.71 5.68 1.96
N LEU A 69 0.72 6.37 1.41
CA LEU A 69 0.47 6.43 -0.04
C LEU A 69 1.41 7.43 -0.76
N PHE A 70 1.86 8.47 -0.05
CA PHE A 70 2.72 9.53 -0.59
C PHE A 70 3.91 9.84 0.35
N PRO A 71 4.78 8.87 0.65
CA PRO A 71 5.79 8.98 1.72
C PRO A 71 6.91 9.99 1.45
N PHE A 72 7.08 10.42 0.18
CA PHE A 72 8.07 11.41 -0.21
C PHE A 72 7.50 12.84 -0.33
N PHE A 73 6.23 13.03 0.02
CA PHE A 73 5.59 14.34 0.07
C PHE A 73 5.35 14.75 1.51
N THR A 74 5.38 16.06 1.76
CA THR A 74 4.87 16.58 3.04
C THR A 74 3.34 16.54 3.04
N PRO A 75 2.68 16.34 4.19
CA PRO A 75 1.22 16.30 4.27
C PRO A 75 0.54 17.51 3.62
N ASP A 76 1.08 18.71 3.84
CA ASP A 76 0.54 19.95 3.27
C ASP A 76 0.61 19.98 1.73
N THR A 77 1.69 19.45 1.16
CA THR A 77 1.85 19.39 -0.30
C THR A 77 0.94 18.34 -0.91
N ALA A 78 0.87 17.16 -0.29
CA ALA A 78 -0.05 16.11 -0.69
C ALA A 78 -1.51 16.58 -0.61
N GLU A 79 -1.92 17.25 0.47
CA GLU A 79 -3.27 17.81 0.62
C GLU A 79 -3.59 18.82 -0.50
N LYS A 80 -2.69 19.76 -0.81
CA LYS A 80 -2.89 20.72 -1.90
C LYS A 80 -3.08 20.04 -3.25
N ILE A 81 -2.28 19.02 -3.54
CA ILE A 81 -2.37 18.25 -4.80
C ILE A 81 -3.69 17.48 -4.85
N LEU A 82 -4.03 16.76 -3.77
CA LEU A 82 -5.28 16.01 -3.68
C LEU A 82 -6.52 16.92 -3.78
N LYS A 83 -6.46 18.15 -3.22
CA LYS A 83 -7.52 19.17 -3.35
C LYS A 83 -7.71 19.57 -4.79
N LYS A 84 -6.60 19.83 -5.50
CA LYS A 84 -6.62 20.15 -6.92
C LYS A 84 -7.18 19.01 -7.78
N LEU A 85 -6.94 17.76 -7.38
CA LEU A 85 -7.48 16.57 -8.04
C LEU A 85 -8.93 16.25 -7.66
N GLY A 86 -9.52 16.93 -6.66
CA GLY A 86 -10.90 16.72 -6.23
C GLY A 86 -11.15 15.40 -5.49
N VAL A 87 -10.12 14.79 -4.89
CA VAL A 87 -10.20 13.44 -4.29
C VAL A 87 -9.79 13.37 -2.83
N VAL A 88 -9.54 14.51 -2.18
CA VAL A 88 -9.03 14.58 -0.79
C VAL A 88 -9.86 13.77 0.19
N GLU A 89 -11.17 13.78 0.04
CA GLU A 89 -12.11 13.11 0.93
C GLU A 89 -11.88 11.60 1.02
N LYS A 90 -11.20 11.01 0.02
CA LYS A 90 -10.82 9.60 0.00
C LYS A 90 -9.61 9.30 0.89
N TYR A 91 -8.90 10.32 1.39
CA TYR A 91 -7.62 10.19 2.08
C TYR A 91 -7.65 10.70 3.52
N GLU A 92 -6.91 10.02 4.39
CA GLU A 92 -6.67 10.46 5.76
C GLU A 92 -5.39 11.30 5.82
N LEU A 93 -5.54 12.57 6.22
CA LEU A 93 -4.46 13.55 6.32
C LEU A 93 -3.77 13.56 7.69
N LYS A 94 -4.42 13.01 8.72
CA LYS A 94 -3.85 13.00 10.06
C LYS A 94 -2.64 12.08 10.12
N ARG A 95 -1.65 12.49 10.92
CA ARG A 95 -0.51 11.64 11.24
C ARG A 95 -1.01 10.36 11.91
N PRO A 96 -0.57 9.17 11.44
CA PRO A 96 -0.89 7.92 12.10
C PRO A 96 -0.40 7.98 13.55
N ASN A 97 -1.33 7.91 14.51
CA ASN A 97 -1.04 8.11 15.93
C ASN A 97 -1.22 6.82 16.75
N ARG A 98 -1.77 5.77 16.15
CA ARG A 98 -2.07 4.51 16.85
C ARG A 98 -1.66 3.32 16.01
N VAL A 99 -0.77 2.49 16.56
CA VAL A 99 -0.57 1.13 16.08
C VAL A 99 -1.83 0.36 16.44
N ILE A 100 -2.51 -0.20 15.43
CA ILE A 100 -3.67 -1.07 15.67
C ILE A 100 -3.20 -2.23 16.56
N PRO A 101 -3.91 -2.57 17.65
CA PRO A 101 -3.55 -3.68 18.51
C PRO A 101 -3.39 -4.98 17.72
N ILE A 102 -2.46 -5.82 18.17
CA ILE A 102 -2.30 -7.15 17.56
C ILE A 102 -3.64 -7.89 17.72
N PRO A 103 -4.24 -8.39 16.61
CA PRO A 103 -5.46 -9.19 16.70
C PRO A 103 -5.25 -10.37 17.64
N LYS A 104 -6.20 -10.57 18.56
CA LYS A 104 -6.20 -11.77 19.40
C LYS A 104 -6.82 -12.91 18.60
N VAL A 105 -6.04 -13.95 18.36
CA VAL A 105 -6.52 -15.19 17.73
C VAL A 105 -7.37 -15.95 18.73
N VAL A 106 -8.58 -16.33 18.32
CA VAL A 106 -9.48 -17.17 19.12
C VAL A 106 -9.49 -18.55 18.49
N ASP A 107 -8.92 -19.52 19.18
CA ASP A 107 -8.71 -20.90 18.71
C ASP A 107 -9.53 -21.95 19.48
N THR A 108 -10.23 -21.54 20.54
CA THR A 108 -11.10 -22.41 21.33
C THR A 108 -12.52 -22.45 20.77
N MET A 109 -13.13 -23.64 20.71
CA MET A 109 -14.50 -23.81 20.21
C MET A 109 -15.52 -22.96 20.99
N THR A 110 -15.33 -22.83 22.30
CA THR A 110 -16.14 -21.97 23.17
C THR A 110 -15.97 -20.48 22.82
N GLY A 111 -14.73 -20.04 22.62
CA GLY A 111 -14.42 -18.66 22.21
C GLY A 111 -14.98 -18.33 20.84
N ILE A 112 -14.83 -19.24 19.86
CA ILE A 112 -15.39 -19.09 18.51
C ILE A 112 -16.91 -18.93 18.61
N ARG A 113 -17.62 -19.85 19.29
CA ARG A 113 -19.07 -19.75 19.49
C ARG A 113 -19.49 -18.44 20.17
N TYR A 114 -18.72 -17.98 21.16
CA TYR A 114 -19.00 -16.71 21.83
C TYR A 114 -18.86 -15.50 20.89
N VAL A 115 -17.78 -15.44 20.09
CA VAL A 115 -17.57 -14.34 19.14
C VAL A 115 -18.66 -14.31 18.08
N PHE A 116 -18.96 -15.46 17.46
CA PHE A 116 -20.00 -15.57 16.43
C PHE A 116 -21.42 -15.38 16.97
N GLY A 117 -21.66 -15.71 18.25
CA GLY A 117 -22.95 -15.52 18.90
C GLY A 117 -23.26 -14.09 19.37
N ASN A 118 -22.31 -13.15 19.25
CA ASN A 118 -22.47 -11.75 19.72
C ASN A 118 -22.15 -10.73 18.62
N PRO A 119 -22.99 -10.61 17.57
CA PRO A 119 -22.73 -9.72 16.43
C PRO A 119 -22.73 -8.22 16.79
N ASP A 120 -23.45 -7.82 17.84
CA ASP A 120 -23.44 -6.43 18.32
C ASP A 120 -22.07 -6.01 18.87
N LYS A 121 -21.34 -6.96 19.45
CA LYS A 121 -20.02 -6.74 20.06
C LYS A 121 -18.88 -6.98 19.07
N PHE A 122 -19.05 -7.96 18.18
CA PHE A 122 -18.06 -8.34 17.17
C PHE A 122 -18.66 -8.17 15.77
N LYS A 123 -18.55 -6.95 15.24
CA LYS A 123 -19.03 -6.62 13.90
C LYS A 123 -18.26 -7.40 12.84
N VAL A 124 -18.98 -7.94 11.86
CA VAL A 124 -18.41 -8.64 10.70
C VAL A 124 -18.30 -7.64 9.56
N THR A 125 -17.16 -7.60 8.87
CA THR A 125 -16.92 -6.68 7.74
C THR A 125 -17.82 -6.92 6.53
N TYR A 126 -18.43 -8.10 6.43
CA TYR A 126 -19.24 -8.55 5.28
C TYR A 126 -20.68 -8.95 5.66
N GLY A 127 -21.10 -8.70 6.91
CA GLY A 127 -22.47 -8.95 7.38
C GLY A 127 -23.22 -7.64 7.66
N PRO A 128 -24.55 -7.64 7.82
CA PRO A 128 -25.30 -6.47 8.27
C PRO A 128 -24.86 -5.99 9.67
#